data_AF-A0A1R4HKV1-F1
#
_entry.id   AF-A0A1R4HKV1-F1
#
_cell.length_a   1.000
_cell.length_b   1.000
_cell.length_c   1.000
_cell.angle_alpha   90.00
_cell.angle_beta   90.00
_cell.angle_gamma   90.00
#
_symmetry.space_group_name_H-M   'P 1'
#
loop_
_entity.id
_entity.type
_entity.pdbx_description
1 polymer ?
#
loop_
_entity_poly.entity_id
_entity_poly.type
_entity_poly.pdbx_seq_one_letter_code
_entity_poly.pdbx_strand_id
1 'polypeptide(L)'
;MLLAAGAIVTSTTIQRVQEERAEIEAHHAEASSRFSNASEEFSTTKLHVEQLVEETSPKDLGASEADGERVIDSLQGAFILASERERLLKTELLEVEGSSSAELQRNTSALTSAAESLDMGAADLQTAIDTIESAREEQARAVAEAERLAALAAKKAAAIPTTFEDLFRAGDSVMGSYFQFEGKIIQDAGSGTYRVSMTKDPGYSRVFWKDPILVSVTGEPNQRLLEDDIITFVGSSLGVQSYESIFKQSISLPLISVAGADITVTGRDG
;
A
#
# COMPACT_ATOMS: atom_id res chain seq x y z
N MET A 1 38.36 68.78 37.63
CA MET A 1 38.26 67.95 36.41
C MET A 1 38.23 66.44 36.72
N LEU A 2 37.65 66.01 37.86
CA LEU A 2 37.52 64.57 38.22
C LEU A 2 36.06 64.06 38.21
N LEU A 3 35.06 64.94 38.23
CA LEU A 3 33.64 64.57 38.29
C LEU A 3 33.04 64.13 36.94
N ALA A 4 33.60 64.59 35.82
CA ALA A 4 33.09 64.27 34.48
C ALA A 4 33.48 62.86 34.01
N ALA A 5 34.66 62.36 34.41
CA ALA A 5 35.11 61.02 34.03
C ALA A 5 34.32 59.91 34.76
N GLY A 6 33.95 60.13 36.02
CA GLY A 6 33.15 59.17 36.81
C GLY A 6 31.72 58.99 36.29
N ALA A 7 31.06 60.08 35.87
CA ALA A 7 29.68 60.03 35.37
C ALA A 7 29.53 59.38 33.98
N ILE A 8 30.54 59.53 33.12
CA ILE A 8 30.55 58.91 31.79
C ILE A 8 30.75 57.39 31.93
N VAL A 9 31.70 56.96 32.79
CA VAL A 9 31.97 55.54 33.02
C VAL A 9 30.76 54.83 33.64
N THR A 10 30.08 55.44 34.62
CA THR A 10 28.86 54.85 35.22
C THR A 10 27.70 54.78 34.23
N SER A 11 27.51 55.80 33.38
CA SER A 11 26.48 55.78 32.33
C SER A 11 26.71 54.65 31.32
N THR A 12 27.95 54.44 30.87
CA THR A 12 28.29 53.38 29.91
C THR A 12 28.13 51.99 30.52
N THR A 13 28.48 51.81 31.80
CA THR A 13 28.29 50.52 32.49
C THR A 13 26.81 50.18 32.70
N ILE A 14 25.99 51.16 33.09
CA ILE A 14 24.54 50.96 33.26
C ILE A 14 23.89 50.59 31.94
N GLN A 15 24.25 51.28 30.85
CA GLN A 15 23.71 51.01 29.53
C GLN A 15 24.06 49.59 29.07
N ARG A 16 25.31 49.14 29.27
CA ARG A 16 25.72 47.77 28.93
C ARG A 16 24.96 46.70 29.70
N VAL A 17 24.71 46.92 30.99
CA VAL A 17 23.93 45.99 31.83
C VAL A 17 22.45 45.95 31.39
N GLN A 18 21.89 47.08 30.95
CA GLN A 18 20.54 47.13 30.40
C GLN A 18 20.44 46.41 29.05
N GLU A 19 21.44 46.58 28.17
CA GLU A 19 21.54 45.86 26.90
C GLU A 19 21.68 44.34 27.11
N GLU A 20 22.59 43.90 27.99
CA GLU A 20 22.76 42.48 28.35
C GLU A 20 21.47 41.88 28.95
N ARG A 21 20.70 42.65 29.76
CA ARG A 21 19.41 42.17 30.30
C ARG A 21 18.35 42.06 29.20
N ALA A 22 18.27 43.04 28.30
CA ALA A 22 17.31 43.02 27.19
C ALA A 22 17.54 41.83 26.25
N GLU A 23 18.81 41.46 25.99
CA GLU A 23 19.16 40.26 25.22
C GLU A 23 18.68 38.97 25.91
N ILE A 24 18.88 38.86 27.22
CA ILE A 24 18.42 37.68 28.00
C ILE A 24 16.90 37.57 27.97
N GLU A 25 16.18 38.69 28.09
CA GLU A 25 14.72 38.72 28.00
C GLU A 25 14.22 38.32 26.61
N ALA A 26 14.89 38.78 25.55
CA ALA A 26 14.56 38.39 24.17
C ALA A 26 14.75 36.88 23.95
N HIS A 27 15.87 36.31 24.42
CA HIS A 27 16.10 34.86 24.36
C HIS A 27 15.07 34.06 25.19
N HIS A 28 14.67 34.57 26.36
CA HIS A 28 13.62 33.95 27.16
C HIS A 28 12.27 33.95 26.43
N ALA A 29 11.91 35.06 25.78
CA ALA A 29 10.69 35.16 24.99
C ALA A 29 10.70 34.19 23.79
N GLU A 30 11.83 34.05 23.10
CA GLU A 30 12.01 33.09 22.02
C GLU A 30 11.86 31.64 22.53
N ALA A 31 12.55 31.28 23.61
CA ALA A 31 12.45 29.94 24.21
C ALA A 31 11.03 29.63 24.70
N SER A 32 10.32 30.62 25.24
CA SER A 32 8.91 30.48 25.66
C SER A 32 7.99 30.23 24.46
N SER A 33 8.16 30.97 23.37
CA SER A 33 7.41 30.77 22.13
C SER A 33 7.67 29.39 21.52
N ARG A 34 8.94 28.97 21.46
CA ARG A 34 9.32 27.65 20.96
C ARG A 34 8.69 26.53 21.79
N PHE A 35 8.77 26.63 23.11
CA PHE A 35 8.14 25.67 24.02
C PHE A 35 6.63 25.59 23.81
N SER A 36 5.95 26.74 23.67
CA SER A 36 4.50 26.77 23.39
C SER A 36 4.14 26.03 22.11
N ASN A 37 4.87 26.27 21.02
CA ASN A 37 4.62 25.62 19.73
C ASN A 37 4.89 24.11 19.80
N ALA A 38 6.01 23.69 20.41
CA ALA A 38 6.35 22.28 20.57
C ALA A 38 5.31 21.54 21.43
N SER A 39 4.77 22.21 22.45
CA SER A 39 3.70 21.65 23.29
C SER A 39 2.39 21.48 22.53
N GLU A 40 2.03 22.43 21.67
CA GLU A 40 0.84 22.34 20.83
C GLU A 40 0.99 21.20 19.82
N GLU A 41 2.10 21.15 19.08
CA GLU A 41 2.39 20.09 18.11
C GLU A 41 2.35 18.71 18.78
N PHE A 42 3.08 18.53 19.88
CA PHE A 42 3.07 17.29 20.64
C PHE A 42 1.65 16.86 21.05
N SER A 43 0.85 17.79 21.59
CA SER A 43 -0.52 17.50 22.01
C SER A 43 -1.41 17.09 20.83
N THR A 44 -1.24 17.71 19.67
CA THR A 44 -2.01 17.37 18.46
C THR A 44 -1.63 16.00 17.92
N THR A 45 -0.34 15.68 17.83
CA THR A 45 0.15 14.38 17.35
C THR A 45 -0.27 13.25 18.29
N LYS A 46 -0.24 13.50 19.61
CA LYS A 46 -0.70 12.57 20.63
C LYS A 46 -2.18 12.22 20.46
N LEU A 47 -3.04 13.22 20.31
CA LEU A 47 -4.47 13.04 20.04
C LEU A 47 -4.71 12.24 18.74
N HIS A 48 -3.91 12.52 17.70
CA HIS A 48 -4.02 11.77 16.45
C HIS A 48 -3.66 10.29 16.64
N VAL A 49 -2.60 9.97 17.36
CA VAL A 49 -2.24 8.58 17.70
C VAL A 49 -3.35 7.89 18.49
N GLU A 50 -3.93 8.55 19.50
CA GLU A 50 -5.04 7.99 20.28
C GLU A 50 -6.24 7.63 19.39
N GLN A 51 -6.64 8.55 18.51
CA GLN A 51 -7.72 8.32 17.53
C GLN A 51 -7.38 7.18 16.58
N LEU A 52 -6.16 7.18 16.03
CA LEU A 52 -5.72 6.16 15.08
C LEU A 52 -5.73 4.78 15.73
N VAL A 53 -5.26 4.65 16.97
CA VAL A 53 -5.27 3.39 17.73
C VAL A 53 -6.70 2.93 18.04
N GLU A 54 -7.61 3.84 18.43
CA GLU A 54 -9.02 3.50 18.71
C GLU A 54 -9.76 3.02 17.46
N GLU A 55 -9.49 3.62 16.31
CA GLU A 55 -10.10 3.25 15.03
C GLU A 55 -9.47 2.02 14.38
N THR A 56 -8.26 1.62 14.78
CA THR A 56 -7.55 0.48 14.16
C THR A 56 -7.88 -0.83 14.85
N SER A 57 -8.37 -1.82 14.08
CA SER A 57 -8.42 -3.20 14.56
C SER A 57 -7.09 -3.92 14.28
N PRO A 58 -6.59 -4.81 15.18
CA PRO A 58 -5.35 -5.56 14.93
C PRO A 58 -5.34 -6.32 13.60
N LYS A 59 -6.49 -6.82 13.15
CA LYS A 59 -6.66 -7.51 11.85
C LYS A 59 -6.32 -6.62 10.63
N ASP A 60 -6.36 -5.31 10.80
CA ASP A 60 -6.11 -4.32 9.75
C ASP A 60 -4.62 -3.95 9.66
N LEU A 61 -3.78 -4.50 10.54
CA LEU A 61 -2.37 -4.11 10.70
C LEU A 61 -1.36 -5.21 10.36
N GLY A 62 -1.81 -6.40 9.95
CA GLY A 62 -0.90 -7.48 9.60
C GLY A 62 -1.57 -8.75 9.13
N ALA A 63 -0.74 -9.69 8.66
CA ALA A 63 -1.19 -10.97 8.12
C ALA A 63 -1.95 -11.83 9.15
N SER A 64 -1.74 -11.58 10.44
CA SER A 64 -2.47 -12.17 11.55
C SER A 64 -2.81 -11.15 12.63
N GLU A 65 -3.77 -11.49 13.47
CA GLU A 65 -4.16 -10.68 14.64
C GLU A 65 -2.96 -10.43 15.58
N ALA A 66 -2.10 -11.43 15.78
CA ALA A 66 -0.88 -11.31 16.57
C ALA A 66 0.17 -10.37 15.94
N ASP A 67 0.19 -10.24 14.61
CA ASP A 67 1.06 -9.27 13.95
C ASP A 67 0.59 -7.84 14.22
N GLY A 68 -0.72 -7.61 14.12
CA GLY A 68 -1.33 -6.33 14.43
C GLY A 68 -1.22 -5.93 15.90
N GLU A 69 -1.37 -6.88 16.82
CA GLU A 69 -1.16 -6.66 18.26
C GLU A 69 0.26 -6.16 18.55
N ARG A 70 1.28 -6.74 17.90
CA ARG A 70 2.68 -6.28 18.07
C ARG A 70 2.90 -4.86 17.58
N VAL A 71 2.24 -4.47 16.50
CA VAL A 71 2.27 -3.07 16.01
C VAL A 71 1.64 -2.17 17.07
N ILE A 72 0.45 -2.50 17.58
CA ILE A 72 -0.25 -1.74 18.63
C ILE A 72 0.60 -1.62 19.91
N ASP A 73 1.20 -2.70 20.38
CA ASP A 73 2.06 -2.70 21.58
C ASP A 73 3.27 -1.76 21.44
N SER A 74 3.92 -1.77 20.27
CA SER A 74 5.05 -0.87 19.98
C SER A 74 4.63 0.60 20.04
N LEU A 75 3.42 0.92 19.59
CA LEU A 75 2.87 2.28 19.57
C LEU A 75 2.48 2.74 20.96
N GLN A 76 1.84 1.87 21.75
CA GLN A 76 1.55 2.15 23.14
C GLN A 76 2.85 2.40 23.91
N GLY A 77 3.92 1.64 23.61
CA GLY A 77 5.27 1.90 24.15
C GLY A 77 5.80 3.28 23.78
N ALA A 78 5.74 3.66 22.50
CA ALA A 78 6.16 4.99 22.03
C ALA A 78 5.33 6.12 22.68
N PHE A 79 4.01 5.93 22.80
CA PHE A 79 3.10 6.85 23.46
C PHE A 79 3.41 7.03 24.95
N ILE A 80 3.68 5.94 25.67
CA ILE A 80 4.07 5.99 27.09
C ILE A 80 5.38 6.76 27.25
N LEU A 81 6.38 6.49 26.40
CA LEU A 81 7.66 7.19 26.42
C LEU A 81 7.49 8.68 26.13
N ALA A 82 6.71 9.03 25.11
CA ALA A 82 6.36 10.40 24.76
C ALA A 82 5.64 11.12 25.92
N SER A 83 4.64 10.48 26.53
CA SER A 83 3.87 11.05 27.64
C SER A 83 4.71 11.21 28.93
N GLU A 84 5.67 10.32 29.17
CA GLU A 84 6.57 10.47 30.31
C GLU A 84 7.55 11.65 30.11
N ARG A 85 7.99 11.91 28.88
CA ARG A 85 8.77 13.12 28.56
C ARG A 85 7.96 14.38 28.86
N GLU A 86 6.68 14.42 28.47
CA GLU A 86 5.77 15.53 28.79
C GLU A 86 5.62 15.72 30.32
N ARG A 87 5.39 14.65 31.07
CA ARG A 87 5.17 14.72 32.53
C ARG A 87 6.36 15.29 33.30
N LEU A 88 7.58 15.01 32.84
CA LEU A 88 8.81 15.51 33.46
C LEU A 88 9.03 17.01 33.18
N LEU A 89 8.33 17.57 32.20
CA LEU A 89 8.39 18.98 31.83
C LEU A 89 7.35 19.79 32.61
N LYS A 90 7.68 20.08 33.86
CA LYS A 90 6.89 21.00 34.70
C LYS A 90 7.55 22.38 34.71
N THR A 91 7.48 23.08 33.58
CA THR A 91 8.10 24.40 33.42
C THR A 91 7.04 25.48 33.63
N GLU A 92 7.12 26.18 34.76
CA GLU A 92 6.27 27.34 35.04
C GLU A 92 6.75 28.54 34.22
N LEU A 93 5.86 29.12 33.41
CA LEU A 93 6.16 30.31 32.62
C LEU A 93 6.20 31.51 33.57
N LEU A 94 7.39 31.83 34.08
CA LEU A 94 7.57 32.85 35.12
C LEU A 94 7.50 34.28 34.54
N GLU A 95 7.00 35.21 35.36
CA GLU A 95 7.00 36.64 35.03
C GLU A 95 8.42 37.17 34.80
N VAL A 96 8.61 37.84 33.67
CA VAL A 96 9.88 38.49 33.28
C VAL A 96 10.19 39.68 34.19
N GLU A 97 9.15 40.31 34.73
CA GLU A 97 9.26 41.48 35.58
C GLU A 97 9.74 41.08 37.00
N GLY A 98 10.87 41.64 37.44
CA GLY A 98 11.45 41.33 38.76
C GLY A 98 12.39 40.11 38.83
N SER A 99 12.45 39.29 37.77
CA SER A 99 13.38 38.15 37.70
C SER A 99 14.84 38.58 37.53
N SER A 100 15.76 37.88 38.20
CA SER A 100 17.20 38.10 38.01
C SER A 100 17.70 37.51 36.68
N SER A 101 18.76 38.08 36.10
CA SER A 101 19.34 37.59 34.84
C SER A 101 19.76 36.12 34.90
N ALA A 102 20.22 35.66 36.07
CA ALA A 102 20.62 34.26 36.29
C ALA A 102 19.41 33.31 36.41
N GLU A 103 18.25 33.79 36.87
CA GLU A 103 17.00 33.02 36.83
C GLU A 103 16.45 32.95 35.42
N LEU A 104 16.41 34.08 34.70
CA LEU A 104 15.98 34.10 33.30
C LEU A 104 16.82 33.17 32.43
N GLN A 105 18.14 33.18 32.54
CA GLN A 105 19.00 32.26 31.77
C GLN A 105 18.73 30.78 32.10
N ARG A 106 18.53 30.44 33.39
CA ARG A 106 18.18 29.07 33.80
C ARG A 106 16.83 28.64 33.23
N ASN A 107 15.83 29.53 33.27
CA ASN A 107 14.52 29.27 32.69
C ASN A 107 14.59 29.12 31.17
N THR A 108 15.34 29.98 30.48
CA THR A 108 15.57 29.88 29.03
C THR A 108 16.17 28.52 28.67
N SER A 109 17.23 28.07 29.38
CA SER A 109 17.80 26.74 29.13
C SER A 109 16.81 25.60 29.40
N ALA A 110 16.02 25.70 30.46
CA ALA A 110 14.99 24.70 30.78
C ALA A 110 13.89 24.66 29.70
N LEU A 111 13.39 25.81 29.24
CA LEU A 111 12.41 25.91 28.16
C LEU A 111 12.94 25.34 26.84
N THR A 112 14.20 25.60 26.50
CA THR A 112 14.83 25.05 25.29
C THR A 112 14.90 23.52 25.36
N SER A 113 15.44 22.95 26.45
CA SER A 113 15.50 21.49 26.60
C SER A 113 14.11 20.84 26.68
N ALA A 114 13.12 21.56 27.22
CA ALA A 114 11.73 21.13 27.24
C ALA A 114 11.15 21.06 25.82
N ALA A 115 11.33 22.12 25.03
CA ALA A 115 10.90 22.15 23.64
C ALA A 115 11.55 21.02 22.82
N GLU A 116 12.87 20.82 22.96
CA GLU A 116 13.59 19.73 22.27
C GLU A 116 13.04 18.34 22.63
N SER A 117 12.69 18.12 23.90
CA SER A 117 12.14 16.84 24.36
C SER A 117 10.73 16.59 23.81
N LEU A 118 9.92 17.65 23.66
CA LEU A 118 8.59 17.60 23.05
C LEU A 118 8.70 17.37 21.54
N ASP A 119 9.60 18.07 20.84
CA ASP A 119 9.91 17.88 19.42
C ASP A 119 10.29 16.40 19.16
N MET A 120 11.17 15.83 19.99
CA MET A 120 11.54 14.41 19.89
C MET A 120 10.36 13.47 20.17
N GLY A 121 9.49 13.81 21.13
CA GLY A 121 8.28 13.04 21.41
C GLY A 121 7.29 13.05 20.23
N ALA A 122 7.10 14.22 19.62
CA ALA A 122 6.25 14.37 18.44
C ALA A 122 6.80 13.59 17.24
N ALA A 123 8.13 13.60 17.03
CA ALA A 123 8.77 12.81 15.99
C ALA A 123 8.63 11.29 16.21
N ASP A 124 8.75 10.82 17.45
CA ASP A 124 8.53 9.40 17.79
C ASP A 124 7.06 9.00 17.54
N LEU A 125 6.10 9.86 17.91
CA LEU A 125 4.67 9.65 17.64
C LEU A 125 4.36 9.69 16.13
N GLN A 126 5.00 10.57 15.36
CA GLN A 126 4.84 10.62 13.92
C GLN A 126 5.36 9.36 13.24
N THR A 127 6.52 8.86 13.66
CA THR A 127 7.05 7.57 13.17
C THR A 127 6.07 6.42 13.45
N ALA A 128 5.41 6.47 14.60
CA ALA A 128 4.36 5.54 15.00
C ALA A 128 3.12 5.63 14.07
N ILE A 129 2.68 6.84 13.72
CA ILE A 129 1.59 7.07 12.75
C ILE A 129 1.94 6.47 11.39
N ASP A 130 3.11 6.82 10.84
CA ASP A 130 3.57 6.35 9.53
C ASP A 130 3.64 4.81 9.47
N THR A 131 3.99 4.18 10.59
CA THR A 131 4.03 2.72 10.73
C THR A 131 2.63 2.11 10.64
N ILE A 132 1.61 2.69 11.29
CA ILE A 132 0.21 2.22 11.18
C ILE A 132 -0.28 2.35 9.75
N GLU A 133 -0.10 3.52 9.14
CA GLU A 133 -0.64 3.79 7.81
C GLU A 133 -0.02 2.84 6.78
N SER A 134 1.30 2.65 6.82
CA SER A 134 2.00 1.70 5.96
C SER A 134 1.50 0.26 6.16
N ALA A 135 1.27 -0.16 7.41
CA ALA A 135 0.77 -1.49 7.72
C ALA A 135 -0.68 -1.69 7.21
N ARG A 136 -1.54 -0.68 7.36
CA ARG A 136 -2.92 -0.69 6.85
C ARG A 136 -2.95 -0.79 5.33
N GLU A 137 -2.12 -0.02 4.64
CA GLU A 137 -2.05 -0.07 3.18
C GLU A 137 -1.59 -1.44 2.68
N GLU A 138 -0.55 -2.01 3.28
CA GLU A 138 -0.06 -3.33 2.90
C GLU A 138 -1.10 -4.41 3.15
N GLN A 139 -1.78 -4.37 4.30
CA GLN A 139 -2.83 -5.31 4.62
C GLN A 139 -4.03 -5.17 3.66
N ALA A 140 -4.45 -3.95 3.34
CA ALA A 140 -5.51 -3.70 2.37
C ALA A 140 -5.15 -4.26 0.98
N ARG A 141 -3.90 -4.10 0.52
CA ARG A 141 -3.40 -4.70 -0.72
C ARG A 141 -3.45 -6.23 -0.67
N ALA A 142 -2.99 -6.82 0.44
CA ALA A 142 -2.97 -8.27 0.61
C ALA A 142 -4.39 -8.87 0.63
N VAL A 143 -5.33 -8.25 1.35
CA VAL A 143 -6.75 -8.66 1.38
C VAL A 143 -7.37 -8.53 -0.01
N ALA A 144 -7.19 -7.41 -0.70
CA ALA A 144 -7.74 -7.21 -2.05
C ALA A 144 -7.20 -8.25 -3.05
N GLU A 145 -5.92 -8.59 -2.97
CA GLU A 145 -5.33 -9.63 -3.81
C GLU A 145 -5.87 -11.03 -3.46
N ALA A 146 -5.98 -11.35 -2.17
CA ALA A 146 -6.54 -12.62 -1.71
C ALA A 146 -8.01 -12.78 -2.16
N GLU A 147 -8.83 -11.72 -2.04
CA GLU A 147 -10.20 -11.70 -2.52
C GLU A 147 -10.28 -11.86 -4.04
N ARG A 148 -9.40 -11.17 -4.79
CA ARG A 148 -9.31 -11.31 -6.26
C ARG A 148 -8.98 -12.74 -6.67
N LEU A 149 -8.00 -13.36 -6.00
CA LEU A 149 -7.60 -14.75 -6.26
C LEU A 149 -8.71 -15.74 -5.87
N ALA A 150 -9.39 -15.52 -4.74
CA ALA A 150 -10.52 -16.34 -4.32
C ALA A 150 -11.71 -16.22 -5.28
N ALA A 151 -12.04 -15.01 -5.74
CA ALA A 151 -13.09 -14.78 -6.72
C ALA A 151 -12.76 -15.42 -8.07
N LEU A 152 -11.49 -15.33 -8.51
CA LEU A 152 -11.02 -16.01 -9.71
C LEU A 152 -11.13 -17.54 -9.57
N ALA A 153 -10.68 -18.10 -8.45
CA ALA A 153 -10.79 -19.54 -8.17
C ALA A 153 -12.25 -20.00 -8.15
N ALA A 154 -13.15 -19.22 -7.55
CA ALA A 154 -14.58 -19.50 -7.52
C ALA A 154 -15.20 -19.49 -8.93
N LYS A 155 -14.85 -18.50 -9.78
CA LYS A 155 -15.30 -18.47 -11.19
C LYS A 155 -14.82 -19.69 -11.97
N LYS A 156 -13.56 -20.10 -11.78
CA LYS A 156 -13.01 -21.31 -12.40
C LYS A 156 -13.72 -22.57 -11.92
N ALA A 157 -13.97 -22.69 -10.61
CA ALA A 157 -14.63 -23.85 -10.03
C ALA A 157 -16.11 -23.97 -10.46
N ALA A 158 -16.79 -22.84 -10.68
CA ALA A 158 -18.17 -22.79 -11.15
C ALA A 158 -18.29 -22.93 -12.69
N ALA A 159 -17.18 -22.96 -13.42
CA ALA A 159 -17.19 -23.10 -14.87
C ALA A 159 -17.85 -24.42 -15.27
N ILE A 160 -18.65 -24.38 -16.33
CA ILE A 160 -19.31 -25.56 -16.91
C ILE A 160 -18.81 -25.80 -18.34
N PRO A 161 -18.94 -27.02 -18.88
CA PRO A 161 -18.71 -27.27 -20.30
C PRO A 161 -19.60 -26.37 -21.18
N THR A 162 -19.07 -25.95 -22.34
CA THR A 162 -19.79 -25.15 -23.33
C THR A 162 -19.60 -25.73 -24.74
N THR A 163 -20.46 -25.32 -25.68
CA THR A 163 -20.33 -25.66 -27.10
C THR A 163 -19.73 -24.50 -27.90
N PHE A 164 -19.25 -24.80 -29.11
CA PHE A 164 -18.80 -23.77 -30.05
C PHE A 164 -19.95 -22.84 -30.44
N GLU A 165 -21.13 -23.39 -30.73
CA GLU A 165 -22.30 -22.62 -31.13
C GLU A 165 -22.74 -21.64 -30.05
N ASP A 166 -22.74 -22.07 -28.79
CA ASP A 166 -23.10 -21.20 -27.66
C ASP A 166 -22.14 -20.01 -27.56
N LEU A 167 -20.83 -20.27 -27.63
CA LEU A 167 -19.81 -19.22 -27.59
C LEU A 167 -19.90 -18.26 -28.78
N PHE A 168 -20.03 -18.81 -29.99
CA PHE A 168 -20.03 -18.01 -31.20
C PHE A 168 -21.31 -17.17 -31.33
N ARG A 169 -22.47 -17.70 -30.91
CA ARG A 169 -23.74 -16.97 -30.92
C ARG A 169 -23.83 -15.95 -29.80
N ALA A 170 -23.37 -16.29 -28.60
CA ALA A 170 -23.32 -15.36 -27.49
C ALA A 170 -22.33 -14.22 -27.76
N GLY A 171 -21.25 -14.52 -28.49
CA GLY A 171 -20.24 -13.55 -28.88
C GLY A 171 -19.69 -12.82 -27.66
N ASP A 172 -19.75 -11.49 -27.71
CA ASP A 172 -19.19 -10.64 -26.67
C ASP A 172 -20.04 -10.63 -25.37
N SER A 173 -21.27 -11.14 -25.39
CA SER A 173 -22.15 -11.16 -24.20
C SER A 173 -21.65 -12.06 -23.07
N VAL A 174 -20.75 -13.00 -23.37
CA VAL A 174 -20.13 -13.92 -22.40
C VAL A 174 -18.68 -13.57 -22.08
N MET A 175 -18.18 -12.40 -22.51
CA MET A 175 -16.83 -11.94 -22.16
C MET A 175 -16.61 -11.93 -20.64
N GLY A 176 -15.46 -12.43 -20.21
CA GLY A 176 -15.10 -12.55 -18.78
C GLY A 176 -15.74 -13.74 -18.06
N SER A 177 -16.61 -14.51 -18.72
CA SER A 177 -17.18 -15.75 -18.19
C SER A 177 -16.24 -16.92 -18.40
N TYR A 178 -16.17 -17.82 -17.41
CA TYR A 178 -15.30 -18.99 -17.44
C TYR A 178 -16.07 -20.24 -17.86
N PHE A 179 -15.45 -21.04 -18.73
CA PHE A 179 -16.01 -22.30 -19.23
C PHE A 179 -14.96 -23.41 -19.20
N GLN A 180 -15.42 -24.66 -19.15
CA GLN A 180 -14.58 -25.84 -19.28
C GLN A 180 -14.48 -26.26 -20.73
N PHE A 181 -13.28 -26.65 -21.15
CA PHE A 181 -12.97 -27.03 -22.51
C PHE A 181 -12.23 -28.36 -22.55
N GLU A 182 -12.55 -29.15 -23.56
CA GLU A 182 -11.71 -30.23 -24.07
C GLU A 182 -11.53 -29.99 -25.57
N GLY A 183 -10.30 -30.06 -26.07
CA GLY A 183 -10.05 -29.81 -27.48
C GLY A 183 -8.70 -30.29 -27.96
N LYS A 184 -8.58 -30.45 -29.28
CA LYS A 184 -7.33 -30.81 -29.94
C LYS A 184 -6.65 -29.58 -30.51
N ILE A 185 -5.37 -29.38 -30.20
CA ILE A 185 -4.54 -28.35 -30.81
C ILE A 185 -4.33 -28.73 -32.29
N ILE A 186 -4.82 -27.89 -33.19
CA ILE A 186 -4.69 -28.10 -34.64
C ILE A 186 -3.65 -27.20 -35.28
N GLN A 187 -3.21 -26.15 -34.57
CA GLN A 187 -2.21 -25.21 -35.07
C GLN A 187 -1.65 -24.37 -33.91
N ASP A 188 -0.32 -24.17 -33.91
CA ASP A 188 0.30 -23.06 -33.19
C ASP A 188 0.18 -21.80 -34.06
N ALA A 189 -0.59 -20.81 -33.60
CA ALA A 189 -0.80 -19.54 -34.30
C ALA A 189 0.27 -18.49 -33.95
N GLY A 190 1.24 -18.84 -33.10
CA GLY A 190 2.30 -17.96 -32.63
C GLY A 190 1.88 -17.09 -31.44
N SER A 191 2.87 -16.47 -30.79
CA SER A 191 2.69 -15.56 -29.65
C SER A 191 1.83 -16.15 -28.51
N GLY A 192 2.00 -17.45 -28.23
CA GLY A 192 1.25 -18.16 -27.19
C GLY A 192 -0.22 -18.39 -27.52
N THR A 193 -0.63 -18.23 -28.78
CA THR A 193 -2.00 -18.49 -29.23
C THR A 193 -2.07 -19.77 -30.04
N TYR A 194 -3.02 -20.63 -29.72
CA TYR A 194 -3.26 -21.90 -30.39
C TYR A 194 -4.64 -21.92 -31.02
N ARG A 195 -4.79 -22.61 -32.15
CA ARG A 195 -6.10 -23.00 -32.66
C ARG A 195 -6.44 -24.36 -32.12
N VAL A 196 -7.58 -24.45 -31.46
CA VAL A 196 -8.03 -25.66 -30.78
C VAL A 196 -9.41 -26.02 -31.28
N SER A 197 -9.56 -27.20 -31.87
CA SER A 197 -10.87 -27.74 -32.26
C SER A 197 -11.52 -28.41 -31.04
N MET A 198 -12.74 -28.00 -30.69
CA MET A 198 -13.40 -28.45 -29.45
C MET A 198 -14.53 -29.47 -29.63
N THR A 199 -14.97 -29.70 -30.87
CA THR A 199 -16.08 -30.63 -31.14
C THR A 199 -15.56 -31.97 -31.63
N LYS A 200 -15.98 -33.06 -30.98
CA LYS A 200 -15.73 -34.45 -31.44
C LYS A 200 -16.82 -34.91 -32.40
N ASP A 201 -16.44 -35.28 -33.60
CA ASP A 201 -17.33 -35.89 -34.61
C ASP A 201 -16.89 -37.34 -34.86
N PRO A 202 -17.69 -38.35 -34.45
CA PRO A 202 -17.30 -39.75 -34.56
C PRO A 202 -17.25 -40.21 -36.03
N GLY A 203 -16.07 -40.64 -36.48
CA GLY A 203 -15.88 -41.31 -37.76
C GLY A 203 -15.85 -42.83 -37.64
N TYR A 204 -15.89 -43.51 -38.79
CA TYR A 204 -15.88 -44.99 -38.86
C TYR A 204 -14.64 -45.65 -38.23
N SER A 205 -13.46 -44.98 -38.26
CA SER A 205 -12.19 -45.53 -37.73
C SER A 205 -11.43 -44.58 -36.81
N ARG A 206 -11.85 -43.32 -36.68
CA ARG A 206 -11.23 -42.29 -35.83
C ARG A 206 -12.22 -41.18 -35.47
N VAL A 207 -11.92 -40.42 -34.43
CA VAL A 207 -12.67 -39.22 -34.06
C VAL A 207 -12.12 -38.03 -34.85
N PHE A 208 -12.99 -37.25 -35.48
CA PHE A 208 -12.62 -35.99 -36.12
C PHE A 208 -12.84 -34.83 -35.16
N TRP A 209 -11.92 -33.87 -35.15
CA TRP A 209 -12.03 -32.67 -34.34
C TRP A 209 -12.42 -31.47 -35.20
N LYS A 210 -13.50 -30.80 -34.85
CA LYS A 210 -14.09 -29.66 -35.59
C LYS A 210 -14.25 -28.45 -34.67
N ASP A 211 -14.67 -27.34 -35.29
CA ASP A 211 -15.03 -26.09 -34.64
C ASP A 211 -13.86 -25.45 -33.88
N PRO A 212 -12.94 -24.79 -34.62
CA PRO A 212 -11.76 -24.19 -34.03
C PRO A 212 -12.11 -22.95 -33.22
N ILE A 213 -11.50 -22.84 -32.05
CA ILE A 213 -11.40 -21.60 -31.27
C ILE A 213 -9.96 -21.13 -31.20
N LEU A 214 -9.78 -19.86 -30.84
CA LEU A 214 -8.48 -19.31 -30.47
C LEU A 214 -8.29 -19.47 -28.96
N VAL A 215 -7.16 -20.02 -28.55
CA VAL A 215 -6.78 -20.17 -27.14
C VAL A 215 -5.48 -19.39 -26.92
N SER A 216 -5.58 -18.25 -26.24
CA SER A 216 -4.44 -17.44 -25.83
C SER A 216 -3.95 -17.88 -24.46
N VAL A 217 -2.72 -18.38 -24.41
CA VAL A 217 -2.08 -18.91 -23.22
C VAL A 217 -1.20 -17.84 -22.59
N THR A 218 -1.46 -17.51 -21.33
CA THR A 218 -0.62 -16.59 -20.55
C THR A 218 0.25 -17.35 -19.55
N GLY A 219 1.53 -17.00 -19.46
CA GLY A 219 2.49 -17.72 -18.62
C GLY A 219 2.89 -19.08 -19.21
N GLU A 220 3.72 -19.82 -18.48
CA GLU A 220 4.27 -21.09 -18.95
C GLU A 220 3.34 -22.27 -18.60
N PRO A 221 3.01 -23.15 -19.57
CA PRO A 221 2.28 -24.37 -19.28
C PRO A 221 3.16 -25.40 -18.59
N ASN A 222 2.54 -26.28 -17.79
CA ASN A 222 3.25 -27.37 -17.08
C ASN A 222 3.93 -28.36 -18.03
N GLN A 223 3.42 -28.46 -19.26
CA GLN A 223 3.97 -29.27 -20.34
C GLN A 223 3.96 -28.44 -21.63
N ARG A 224 4.99 -28.62 -22.46
CA ARG A 224 5.05 -27.97 -23.77
C ARG A 224 3.86 -28.44 -24.63
N LEU A 225 3.06 -27.48 -25.08
CA LEU A 225 1.93 -27.73 -25.96
C LEU A 225 2.40 -27.90 -27.40
N LEU A 226 1.91 -28.94 -28.08
CA LEU A 226 2.24 -29.26 -29.46
C LEU A 226 0.97 -29.47 -30.29
N GLU A 227 1.10 -29.36 -31.61
CA GLU A 227 0.05 -29.79 -32.53
C GLU A 227 -0.30 -31.27 -32.29
N ASP A 228 -1.58 -31.60 -32.46
CA ASP A 228 -2.25 -32.88 -32.15
C ASP A 228 -2.39 -33.26 -30.67
N ASP A 229 -1.93 -32.43 -29.73
CA ASP A 229 -2.24 -32.64 -28.32
C ASP A 229 -3.72 -32.39 -28.02
N ILE A 230 -4.31 -33.28 -27.21
CA ILE A 230 -5.65 -33.12 -26.66
C ILE A 230 -5.50 -32.50 -25.27
N ILE A 231 -6.05 -31.31 -25.09
CA ILE A 231 -5.96 -30.53 -23.86
C ILE A 231 -7.31 -30.38 -23.19
N THR A 232 -7.28 -30.33 -21.87
CA THR A 232 -8.41 -29.89 -21.03
C THR A 232 -7.98 -28.65 -20.25
N PHE A 233 -8.89 -27.68 -20.14
CA PHE A 233 -8.60 -26.43 -19.46
C PHE A 233 -9.88 -25.68 -19.06
N VAL A 234 -9.73 -24.75 -18.12
CA VAL A 234 -10.75 -23.78 -17.74
C VAL A 234 -10.28 -22.40 -18.16
N GLY A 235 -11.04 -21.74 -19.05
CA GLY A 235 -10.64 -20.48 -19.67
C GLY A 235 -11.75 -19.42 -19.66
N SER A 236 -11.35 -18.16 -19.71
CA SER A 236 -12.28 -17.02 -19.83
C SER A 236 -12.54 -16.71 -21.29
N SER A 237 -13.81 -16.54 -21.68
CA SER A 237 -14.14 -16.00 -23.00
C SER A 237 -13.70 -14.54 -23.10
N LEU A 238 -13.08 -14.19 -24.24
CA LEU A 238 -12.74 -12.83 -24.65
C LEU A 238 -13.61 -12.37 -25.84
N GLY A 239 -14.71 -13.07 -26.10
CA GLY A 239 -15.63 -12.75 -27.19
C GLY A 239 -15.21 -13.39 -28.52
N VAL A 240 -15.53 -12.74 -29.63
CA VAL A 240 -15.19 -13.22 -30.98
C VAL A 240 -14.12 -12.35 -31.60
N GLN A 241 -13.04 -12.98 -32.06
CA GLN A 241 -11.97 -12.31 -32.77
C GLN A 241 -12.03 -12.63 -34.26
N SER A 242 -12.01 -11.58 -35.09
CA SER A 242 -11.90 -11.69 -36.54
C SER A 242 -10.48 -11.45 -37.01
N TYR A 243 -10.01 -12.26 -37.97
CA TYR A 243 -8.75 -12.03 -38.68
C TYR A 243 -8.92 -12.32 -40.17
N GLU A 244 -8.11 -11.67 -41.01
CA GLU A 244 -8.09 -11.92 -42.44
C GLU A 244 -7.15 -13.09 -42.76
N SER A 245 -7.67 -14.09 -43.47
CA SER A 245 -6.88 -15.23 -43.95
C SER A 245 -5.98 -14.84 -45.13
N ILE A 246 -5.02 -15.72 -45.46
CA ILE A 246 -4.15 -15.57 -46.65
C ILE A 246 -4.91 -15.43 -47.98
N PHE A 247 -6.17 -15.91 -48.03
CA PHE A 247 -7.06 -15.80 -49.19
C PHE A 247 -8.03 -14.61 -49.09
N LYS A 248 -7.76 -13.63 -48.22
CA LYS A 248 -8.57 -12.43 -47.98
C LYS A 248 -9.99 -12.69 -47.49
N GLN A 249 -10.24 -13.88 -46.94
CA GLN A 249 -11.50 -14.19 -46.27
C GLN A 249 -11.38 -13.79 -44.80
N SER A 250 -12.36 -13.04 -44.29
CA SER A 250 -12.48 -12.77 -42.86
C SER A 250 -12.94 -14.04 -42.13
N ILE A 251 -12.18 -14.47 -41.14
CA ILE A 251 -12.47 -15.61 -40.29
C ILE A 251 -12.73 -15.06 -38.88
N SER A 252 -13.89 -15.35 -38.33
CA SER A 252 -14.26 -15.00 -36.95
C SER A 252 -14.31 -16.26 -36.11
N LEU A 253 -13.56 -16.30 -35.00
CA LEU A 253 -13.55 -17.42 -34.07
C LEU A 253 -13.73 -16.90 -32.62
N PRO A 254 -14.37 -17.67 -31.73
CA PRO A 254 -14.31 -17.39 -30.30
C PRO A 254 -12.86 -17.36 -29.81
N LEU A 255 -12.53 -16.39 -28.97
CA LEU A 255 -11.22 -16.24 -28.33
C LEU A 255 -11.34 -16.55 -26.84
N ILE A 256 -10.49 -17.46 -26.35
CA ILE A 256 -10.44 -17.88 -24.95
C ILE A 256 -9.06 -17.54 -24.38
N SER A 257 -9.02 -16.95 -23.19
CA SER A 257 -7.79 -16.73 -22.41
C SER A 257 -7.68 -17.76 -21.29
N VAL A 258 -6.48 -18.32 -21.14
CA VAL A 258 -6.20 -19.36 -20.14
C VAL A 258 -4.77 -19.19 -19.62
N ALA A 259 -4.56 -19.43 -18.32
CA ALA A 259 -3.20 -19.48 -17.80
C ALA A 259 -2.57 -20.84 -18.13
N GLY A 260 -1.30 -20.87 -18.52
CA GLY A 260 -0.62 -22.12 -18.87
C GLY A 260 -0.71 -23.19 -17.77
N ALA A 261 -0.68 -22.79 -16.51
CA ALA A 261 -0.81 -23.68 -15.36
C ALA A 261 -2.21 -24.36 -15.25
N ASP A 262 -3.24 -23.81 -15.89
CA ASP A 262 -4.60 -24.38 -15.92
C ASP A 262 -4.82 -25.35 -17.10
N ILE A 263 -3.80 -25.59 -17.93
CA ILE A 263 -3.88 -26.48 -19.09
C ILE A 263 -3.29 -27.84 -18.72
N THR A 264 -4.05 -28.90 -19.00
CA THR A 264 -3.60 -30.28 -18.88
C THR A 264 -3.64 -30.97 -20.23
N VAL A 265 -2.50 -31.51 -20.68
CA VAL A 265 -2.46 -32.42 -21.83
C VAL A 265 -2.96 -33.78 -21.37
N THR A 266 -4.00 -34.28 -22.02
CA THR A 266 -4.73 -35.51 -21.66
C THR A 266 -4.54 -36.65 -22.65
N GLY A 267 -4.02 -36.34 -23.84
CA GLY A 267 -3.73 -37.32 -24.86
C GLY A 267 -3.11 -36.68 -26.09
N ARG A 268 -2.86 -37.51 -27.10
CA ARG A 268 -2.35 -37.09 -28.39
C ARG A 268 -3.00 -37.94 -29.47
N ASP A 269 -3.52 -37.29 -30.50
CA ASP A 269 -4.09 -37.96 -31.66
C ASP A 269 -2.94 -38.30 -32.63
N GLY A 270 -2.87 -39.55 -33.08
CA GLY A 270 -1.75 -40.10 -33.86
C GLY A 270 -2.07 -40.36 -35.32
#